data_AF-A0A2S7QSR5-F1
#
_entry.id   AF-A0A2S7QSR5-F1
#
_cell.length_a   1.000
_cell.length_b   1.000
_cell.length_c   1.000
_cell.angle_alpha   90.00
_cell.angle_beta   90.00
_cell.angle_gamma   90.00
#
_symmetry.space_group_name_H-M   'P 1'
#
loop_
_entity.id
_entity.type
_entity.pdbx_description
1 polymer ?
#
loop_
_entity_poly.entity_id
_entity_poly.type
_entity_poly.pdbx_seq_one_letter_code
_entity_poly.pdbx_strand_id
1 'polypeptide(L)'
;MYISAQNLTPPKLQLIAIDQNIRVTKAELDAINRTSIPLNDAQGGYLANLDVFHELHCLNVIREQVYWEYYPDKHTKKLQLEHVDHCIDTLRQTMMCHADISLLTYTWIDDYRWPWPRFEIDHECRNWESVLNWTKSRRFLERR
;
A
#
# COMPACT_ATOMS: atom_id res chain seq x y z
N MET A 1 -3.41 -22.36 -3.24
CA MET A 1 -4.67 -21.61 -3.16
C MET A 1 -4.46 -20.33 -3.95
N TYR A 2 -5.04 -20.22 -5.14
CA TYR A 2 -5.00 -18.98 -5.93
C TYR A 2 -6.41 -18.41 -5.94
N ILE A 3 -6.56 -17.16 -5.53
CA ILE A 3 -7.82 -16.42 -5.57
C ILE A 3 -7.65 -15.35 -6.64
N SER A 4 -8.59 -15.26 -7.57
CA SER A 4 -8.60 -14.19 -8.58
C SER A 4 -8.77 -12.84 -7.90
N ALA A 5 -7.99 -11.83 -8.30
CA ALA A 5 -8.12 -10.46 -7.78
C ALA A 5 -9.52 -9.87 -8.00
N GLN A 6 -10.23 -10.30 -9.05
CA GLN A 6 -11.61 -9.93 -9.34
C GLN A 6 -12.62 -10.55 -8.36
N ASN A 7 -12.24 -11.66 -7.71
CA ASN A 7 -13.05 -12.36 -6.72
C ASN A 7 -12.70 -11.96 -5.28
N LEU A 8 -11.70 -11.08 -5.10
CA LEU A 8 -11.44 -10.46 -3.80
C LEU A 8 -12.48 -9.37 -3.58
N THR A 9 -13.35 -9.55 -2.59
CA THR A 9 -14.20 -8.46 -2.10
C THR A 9 -13.27 -7.33 -1.66
N PRO A 10 -13.37 -6.12 -2.25
CA PRO A 10 -12.54 -5.01 -1.81
C PRO A 10 -12.82 -4.76 -0.32
N PRO A 11 -11.81 -4.70 0.56
CA PRO A 11 -12.02 -4.12 1.87
C PRO A 11 -12.57 -2.72 1.65
N LYS A 12 -13.65 -2.35 2.34
CA LYS A 12 -14.14 -0.97 2.27
C LYS A 12 -12.96 -0.08 2.65
N LEU A 13 -12.54 0.84 1.77
CA LEU A 13 -11.35 1.68 2.01
C LEU A 13 -11.45 2.44 3.35
N GLN A 14 -12.67 2.77 3.81
CA GLN A 14 -12.95 3.34 5.13
C GLN A 14 -12.64 2.42 6.32
N LEU A 15 -12.67 1.09 6.14
CA LEU A 15 -12.33 0.09 7.17
C LEU A 15 -10.81 -0.19 7.22
N ILE A 16 -10.04 0.20 6.20
CA ILE A 16 -8.58 0.03 6.17
C ILE A 16 -7.89 0.90 7.23
N ALA A 17 -8.53 1.95 7.76
CA ALA A 17 -7.89 2.83 8.74
C ALA A 17 -7.93 2.32 10.20
N ILE A 18 -8.78 1.34 10.54
CA ILE A 18 -9.15 1.08 11.95
C ILE A 18 -8.47 -0.19 12.52
N ASP A 19 -8.17 -1.20 11.69
CA ASP A 19 -7.79 -2.54 12.17
C ASP A 19 -6.43 -3.08 11.67
N GLN A 20 -5.50 -2.20 11.28
CA GLN A 20 -4.25 -2.64 10.61
C GLN A 20 -3.03 -2.70 11.53
N ASN A 21 -3.16 -2.19 12.75
CA ASN A 21 -2.09 -2.29 13.74
C ASN A 21 -1.98 -3.72 14.23
N ILE A 22 -0.79 -4.29 14.07
CA ILE A 22 -0.46 -5.64 14.54
C ILE A 22 0.58 -5.57 15.66
N ARG A 23 0.58 -6.61 16.49
CA ARG A 23 1.62 -6.85 17.50
C ARG A 23 2.70 -7.71 16.88
N VAL A 24 3.95 -7.28 17.00
CA VAL A 24 5.12 -8.08 16.64
C VAL A 24 6.03 -8.29 17.85
N THR A 25 6.74 -9.40 17.85
CA THR A 25 7.72 -9.78 18.86
C THR A 25 9.05 -9.08 18.64
N LYS A 26 9.90 -9.08 19.68
CA LYS A 26 11.28 -8.60 19.53
C LYS A 26 12.07 -9.41 18.51
N ALA A 27 11.89 -10.73 18.49
CA ALA A 27 12.61 -11.62 17.59
C ALA A 27 12.30 -11.34 16.11
N GLU A 28 11.04 -11.02 15.77
CA GLU A 28 10.65 -10.62 14.41
C GLU A 28 11.31 -9.29 14.00
N LEU A 29 11.40 -8.32 14.91
CA LEU A 29 12.08 -7.05 14.66
C LEU A 29 13.60 -7.20 14.52
N ASP A 30 14.22 -8.03 15.38
CA ASP A 30 15.65 -8.31 15.34
C ASP A 30 16.02 -9.03 14.03
N ALA A 31 15.15 -9.91 13.51
CA ALA A 31 15.37 -10.63 12.25
C ALA A 31 15.44 -9.70 11.02
N ILE A 32 14.78 -8.55 11.06
CA ILE A 32 14.83 -7.52 10.02
C ILE A 32 15.73 -6.32 10.40
N ASN A 33 16.46 -6.43 11.52
CA ASN A 33 17.32 -5.37 12.06
C ASN A 33 16.58 -4.04 12.27
N ARG A 34 15.37 -4.08 12.82
CA ARG A 34 14.53 -2.90 13.10
C ARG A 34 14.13 -2.79 14.56
N THR A 35 13.59 -1.63 14.91
CA THR A 35 12.95 -1.36 16.21
C THR A 35 11.63 -0.65 15.96
N SER A 36 10.71 -0.78 16.92
CA SER A 36 9.42 -0.08 16.89
C SER A 36 8.98 0.32 18.29
N ILE A 37 7.83 0.97 18.40
CA ILE A 37 7.28 1.44 19.67
C ILE A 37 6.77 0.25 20.49
N PRO A 38 7.20 0.10 21.76
CA PRO A 38 6.71 -0.96 22.63
C PRO A 38 5.24 -0.71 23.02
N LEU A 39 4.46 -1.80 23.07
CA LEU A 39 3.08 -1.77 23.52
C LEU A 39 3.02 -1.77 25.06
N ASN A 40 2.21 -0.88 25.62
CA ASN A 40 2.06 -0.72 27.07
C ASN A 40 0.88 -1.56 27.62
N ASP A 41 0.94 -2.87 27.41
CA ASP A 41 -0.02 -3.82 27.97
C ASP A 41 0.68 -5.05 28.57
N ALA A 42 -0.09 -5.92 29.23
CA ALA A 42 0.45 -7.11 29.90
C ALA A 42 1.09 -8.13 28.96
N GLN A 43 0.83 -8.05 27.65
CA GLN A 43 1.35 -8.99 26.65
C GLN A 43 2.68 -8.50 26.03
N GLY A 44 3.00 -7.20 26.15
CA GLY A 44 4.25 -6.62 25.65
C GLY A 44 4.40 -6.71 24.13
N GLY A 45 5.62 -6.61 23.60
CA GLY A 45 5.85 -6.56 22.15
C GLY A 45 5.71 -5.16 21.58
N TYR A 46 5.56 -5.06 20.26
CA TYR A 46 5.77 -3.80 19.54
C TYR A 46 4.68 -3.54 18.49
N LEU A 47 4.38 -2.26 18.27
CA LEU A 47 3.46 -1.79 17.24
C LEU A 47 4.09 -1.97 15.85
N ALA A 48 3.38 -2.57 14.92
CA ALA A 48 3.75 -2.57 13.51
C ALA A 48 2.51 -2.58 12.62
N ASN A 49 2.71 -2.39 11.32
CA ASN A 49 1.71 -2.58 10.28
C ASN A 49 2.32 -3.41 9.13
N LEU A 50 1.49 -4.08 8.34
CA LEU A 50 1.96 -4.64 7.06
C LEU A 50 1.92 -3.54 6.01
N ASP A 51 2.97 -3.42 5.20
CA ASP A 51 3.12 -2.28 4.29
C ASP A 51 1.99 -2.18 3.25
N VAL A 52 1.41 -3.30 2.81
CA VAL A 52 0.21 -3.32 1.93
C VAL A 52 -0.93 -2.44 2.44
N PHE A 53 -1.11 -2.32 3.76
CA PHE A 53 -2.18 -1.47 4.30
C PHE A 53 -1.82 0.01 4.26
N HIS A 54 -0.53 0.34 4.38
CA HIS A 54 -0.04 1.68 4.11
C HIS A 54 -0.17 2.05 2.63
N GLU A 55 0.19 1.15 1.71
CA GLU A 55 -0.01 1.32 0.26
C GLU A 55 -1.48 1.61 -0.09
N LEU A 56 -2.40 0.81 0.46
CA LEU A 56 -3.84 0.97 0.25
C LEU A 56 -4.37 2.27 0.86
N HIS A 57 -3.85 2.69 2.02
CA HIS A 57 -4.16 3.99 2.63
C HIS A 57 -3.74 5.13 1.70
N CYS A 58 -2.49 5.13 1.22
CA CYS A 58 -1.98 6.13 0.28
C CYS A 58 -2.80 6.18 -1.01
N LEU A 59 -3.16 5.02 -1.56
CA LEU A 59 -4.02 4.94 -2.75
C LEU A 59 -5.39 5.57 -2.51
N ASN A 60 -5.98 5.38 -1.32
CA ASN A 60 -7.23 6.04 -0.96
C ASN A 60 -7.08 7.56 -0.81
N VAL A 61 -5.97 8.04 -0.23
CA VAL A 61 -5.69 9.48 -0.16
C VAL A 61 -5.59 10.07 -1.57
N ILE A 62 -4.88 9.41 -2.49
CA ILE A 62 -4.79 9.84 -3.89
C ILE A 62 -6.17 9.86 -4.55
N ARG A 63 -6.98 8.82 -4.34
CA ARG A 63 -8.37 8.77 -4.82
C ARG A 63 -9.15 9.99 -4.33
N GLU A 64 -9.13 10.27 -3.03
CA GLU A 64 -9.83 11.42 -2.45
C GLU A 64 -9.32 12.76 -3.01
N GLN A 65 -8.01 12.90 -3.24
CA GLN A 65 -7.44 14.08 -3.87
C GLN A 65 -7.84 14.23 -5.34
N VAL A 66 -7.93 13.16 -6.13
CA VAL A 66 -8.38 13.26 -7.53
C VAL A 66 -9.85 13.67 -7.61
N TYR A 67 -10.67 13.18 -6.69
CA TYR A 67 -12.11 13.50 -6.63
C TYR A 67 -12.45 14.78 -5.87
N TRP A 68 -11.45 15.62 -5.55
CA TRP A 68 -11.68 16.87 -4.81
C TRP A 68 -12.72 17.78 -5.49
N GLU A 69 -12.79 17.78 -6.84
CA GLU A 69 -13.73 18.56 -7.67
C GLU A 69 -15.07 17.86 -7.96
N TYR A 70 -15.28 16.61 -7.54
CA TYR A 70 -16.62 16.01 -7.52
C TYR A 70 -17.53 16.71 -6.46
N TYR A 71 -16.93 17.67 -5.75
CA TYR A 71 -17.51 18.83 -5.09
C TYR A 71 -16.94 20.12 -5.74
N PRO A 72 -17.74 21.13 -6.08
CA PRO A 72 -18.56 21.32 -7.29
C PRO A 72 -17.82 21.75 -8.61
N ASP A 73 -18.53 21.53 -9.73
CA ASP A 73 -18.49 22.14 -11.08
C ASP A 73 -17.44 21.72 -12.17
N LYS A 74 -17.84 20.83 -13.10
CA LYS A 74 -17.89 21.00 -14.60
C LYS A 74 -17.76 19.70 -15.42
N HIS A 75 -18.57 19.61 -16.49
CA HIS A 75 -18.94 18.42 -17.28
C HIS A 75 -17.94 17.90 -18.35
N THR A 76 -16.70 18.39 -18.41
CA THR A 76 -15.65 17.86 -19.34
C THR A 76 -14.72 16.82 -18.70
N LYS A 77 -14.90 16.52 -17.40
CA LYS A 77 -14.04 15.66 -16.58
C LYS A 77 -14.40 14.16 -16.61
N LYS A 78 -15.60 13.78 -17.07
CA LYS A 78 -16.15 12.43 -16.83
C LYS A 78 -15.29 11.28 -17.40
N LEU A 79 -14.85 11.35 -18.66
CA LEU A 79 -14.03 10.30 -19.27
C LEU A 79 -12.65 10.17 -18.61
N GLN A 80 -12.07 11.29 -18.18
CA GLN A 80 -10.79 11.31 -17.44
C GLN A 80 -10.97 10.74 -16.02
N LEU A 81 -12.08 11.04 -15.35
CA LEU A 81 -12.40 10.46 -14.05
C LEU A 81 -12.69 8.95 -14.14
N GLU A 82 -13.45 8.50 -15.14
CA GLU A 82 -13.63 7.06 -15.42
C GLU A 82 -12.29 6.36 -15.71
N HIS A 83 -11.36 7.07 -16.36
CA HIS A 83 -10.00 6.55 -16.58
C HIS A 83 -9.22 6.41 -15.26
N VAL A 84 -9.25 7.44 -14.43
CA VAL A 84 -8.57 7.43 -13.13
C VAL A 84 -9.20 6.40 -12.18
N ASP A 85 -10.53 6.23 -12.18
CA ASP A 85 -11.21 5.25 -11.35
C ASP A 85 -10.72 3.82 -11.59
N HIS A 86 -10.68 3.39 -12.86
CA HIS A 86 -10.21 2.04 -13.15
C HIS A 86 -8.71 1.90 -12.93
N CYS A 87 -7.92 2.97 -13.10
CA CYS A 87 -6.50 2.95 -12.76
C CYS A 87 -6.31 2.72 -11.25
N ILE A 88 -7.06 3.45 -10.41
CA ILE A 88 -7.06 3.28 -8.95
C ILE A 88 -7.50 1.87 -8.57
N ASP A 89 -8.56 1.34 -9.18
CA ASP A 89 -9.01 -0.02 -8.89
C ASP A 89 -7.99 -1.09 -9.35
N THR A 90 -7.34 -0.88 -10.49
CA THR A 90 -6.27 -1.76 -10.98
C THR A 90 -5.08 -1.78 -10.01
N LEU A 91 -4.68 -0.62 -9.50
CA LEU A 91 -3.62 -0.52 -8.49
C LEU A 91 -4.03 -1.19 -7.18
N ARG A 92 -5.26 -0.97 -6.71
CA ARG A 92 -5.81 -1.65 -5.53
C ARG A 92 -5.77 -3.17 -5.69
N GLN A 93 -6.23 -3.69 -6.83
CA GLN A 93 -6.19 -5.13 -7.13
C GLN A 93 -4.75 -5.66 -7.14
N THR A 94 -3.82 -4.90 -7.71
CA THR A 94 -2.39 -5.27 -7.75
C THR A 94 -1.81 -5.34 -6.34
N MET A 95 -2.02 -4.32 -5.51
CA MET A 95 -1.59 -4.29 -4.11
C MET A 95 -2.18 -5.46 -3.32
N MET A 96 -3.47 -5.78 -3.51
CA MET A 96 -4.10 -6.92 -2.84
C MET A 96 -3.62 -8.29 -3.35
N CYS A 97 -3.21 -8.38 -4.61
CA CYS A 97 -2.72 -9.63 -5.19
C CYS A 97 -1.27 -9.92 -4.78
N HIS A 98 -0.43 -8.89 -4.68
CA HIS A 98 0.97 -9.02 -4.29
C HIS A 98 1.17 -8.96 -2.80
N ALA A 99 0.35 -8.16 -2.11
CA ALA A 99 0.30 -7.93 -0.67
C ALA A 99 1.69 -7.92 -0.02
N ASP A 100 2.34 -6.74 0.00
CA ASP A 100 3.60 -6.59 0.70
C ASP A 100 3.41 -6.77 2.22
N ILE A 101 3.98 -7.86 2.75
CA ILE A 101 3.91 -8.24 4.16
C ILE A 101 5.10 -7.72 4.97
N SER A 102 5.92 -6.84 4.39
CA SER A 102 7.03 -6.20 5.10
C SER A 102 6.50 -5.36 6.27
N LEU A 103 7.26 -5.34 7.36
CA LEU A 103 6.84 -4.66 8.59
C LEU A 103 7.13 -3.16 8.51
N LEU A 104 6.07 -2.36 8.42
CA LEU A 104 6.13 -0.93 8.70
C LEU A 104 6.23 -0.71 10.22
N THR A 105 7.33 -0.09 10.65
CA THR A 105 7.62 0.19 12.06
C THR A 105 7.43 1.67 12.39
N TYR A 106 7.43 2.00 13.68
CA TYR A 106 7.12 3.35 14.15
C TYR A 106 8.19 3.92 15.08
N THR A 107 8.23 5.25 15.14
CA THR A 107 9.08 6.01 16.05
C THR A 107 8.32 7.20 16.62
N TRP A 108 8.81 7.71 17.74
CA TRP A 108 8.44 9.05 18.19
C TRP A 108 9.36 10.07 17.51
N ILE A 109 8.77 11.20 17.12
CA ILE A 109 9.48 12.40 16.69
C ILE A 109 8.97 13.58 17.52
N ASP A 110 9.84 14.57 17.73
CA ASP A 110 9.49 15.76 18.51
C ASP A 110 8.35 16.54 17.83
N ASP A 111 7.53 17.21 18.63
CA ASP A 111 6.41 18.05 18.19
C ASP A 111 5.31 17.35 17.35
N TYR A 112 5.26 16.02 17.35
CA TYR A 112 4.21 15.25 16.68
C TYR A 112 3.44 14.35 17.64
N ARG A 113 2.11 14.43 17.59
CA ARG A 113 1.21 13.75 18.54
C ARG A 113 1.13 12.23 18.35
N TRP A 114 1.35 11.75 17.14
CA TRP A 114 1.12 10.35 16.78
C TRP A 114 2.45 9.63 16.49
N PRO A 115 2.51 8.30 16.63
CA PRO A 115 3.64 7.52 16.11
C PRO A 115 3.93 7.85 14.65
N TRP A 116 5.19 8.19 14.35
CA TRP A 116 5.61 8.44 12.98
C TRP A 116 6.07 7.13 12.32
N PRO A 117 5.54 6.78 11.14
CA PRO A 117 5.96 5.59 10.38
C PRO A 117 7.40 5.74 9.86
N ARG A 118 8.20 4.67 9.93
CA ARG A 118 9.51 4.59 9.29
C ARG A 118 9.38 4.02 7.88
N PHE A 119 9.56 4.86 6.86
CA PHE A 119 9.36 4.47 5.46
C PHE A 119 10.56 3.76 4.82
N GLU A 120 11.68 3.65 5.53
CA GLU A 120 12.79 2.82 5.08
C GLU A 120 12.38 1.36 5.29
N ILE A 121 11.68 0.75 4.34
CA ILE A 121 11.26 -0.66 4.41
C ILE A 121 12.03 -1.44 3.36
N ASP A 122 12.50 -2.63 3.75
CA ASP A 122 13.19 -3.54 2.83
C ASP A 122 12.15 -4.43 2.16
N HIS A 123 12.02 -4.32 0.83
CA HIS A 123 10.99 -5.01 0.04
C HIS A 123 11.60 -6.15 -0.79
N GLU A 124 10.82 -7.22 -1.01
CA GLU A 124 11.19 -8.25 -1.98
C GLU A 124 10.72 -7.86 -3.39
N CYS A 125 11.66 -7.37 -4.20
CA CYS A 125 11.38 -6.91 -5.56
C CYS A 125 11.63 -8.00 -6.63
N ARG A 126 10.89 -7.92 -7.74
CA ARG A 126 11.21 -8.67 -8.95
C ARG A 126 12.47 -8.09 -9.62
N ASN A 127 13.28 -8.94 -10.25
CA ASN A 127 14.45 -8.51 -10.99
C ASN A 127 14.04 -7.73 -12.25
N TRP A 128 14.16 -6.40 -12.20
CA TRP A 128 13.71 -5.52 -13.28
C TRP A 128 14.54 -5.69 -14.56
N GLU A 129 15.82 -5.98 -14.47
CA GLU A 129 16.62 -6.24 -15.68
C GLU A 129 16.04 -7.43 -16.48
N SER A 130 15.68 -8.51 -15.79
CA SER A 130 15.06 -9.69 -16.39
C SER A 130 13.71 -9.36 -17.01
N VAL A 131 12.87 -8.57 -16.33
CA VAL A 131 11.58 -8.11 -16.86
C VAL A 131 11.77 -7.24 -18.09
N LEU A 132 12.69 -6.28 -18.08
CA LEU A 132 12.98 -5.41 -19.23
C LEU A 132 13.50 -6.20 -20.42
N ASN A 133 14.43 -7.13 -20.19
CA ASN A 133 15.02 -7.94 -21.25
C ASN A 133 13.96 -8.87 -21.89
N TRP A 134 13.11 -9.48 -21.06
CA TRP A 134 11.98 -10.28 -21.53
C TRP A 134 11.01 -9.44 -22.39
N THR A 135 10.67 -8.22 -21.95
CA THR A 135 9.80 -7.29 -22.69
C THR A 135 10.42 -6.87 -24.02
N LYS A 136 11.70 -6.46 -24.01
CA LYS A 136 12.42 -6.04 -25.23
C LYS A 136 12.46 -7.13 -26.29
N SER A 137 12.68 -8.38 -25.89
CA SER A 137 12.70 -9.53 -26.82
C SER A 137 11.36 -9.81 -27.51
N ARG A 138 10.25 -9.28 -26.97
CA ARG A 138 8.88 -9.47 -27.47
C ARG A 138 8.24 -8.18 -27.99
N ARG A 139 8.94 -7.05 -27.94
CA ARG A 139 8.38 -5.78 -28.41
C ARG A 139 8.11 -5.87 -29.91
N PHE A 140 6.91 -5.46 -30.32
CA PHE A 140 6.59 -5.21 -31.71
C PHE A 140 6.48 -3.70 -31.91
N LEU A 141 6.87 -3.22 -33.09
CA LEU A 141 6.62 -1.83 -33.49
C LEU A 141 5.36 -1.84 -34.35
N GLU A 142 4.29 -1.27 -33.80
CA GLU A 142 3.09 -1.00 -34.58
C GLU A 142 3.41 0.10 -35.59
N ARG A 143 3.45 -0.25 -36.89
CA ARG A 143 3.54 0.77 -37.95
C ARG A 143 2.15 1.38 -38.07
N ARG A 144 2.02 2.65 -37.66
CA ARG A 144 0.87 3.47 -38.05
C ARG A 144 0.96 3.82 -39.53
#